data_AF-A0A2D7HMF7-F1
#
_entry.id   AF-A0A2D7HMF7-F1
#
_cell.length_a   1.000
_cell.length_b   1.000
_cell.length_c   1.000
_cell.angle_alpha   90.00
_cell.angle_beta   90.00
_cell.angle_gamma   90.00
#
_symmetry.space_group_name_H-M   'P 1'
#
loop_
_entity.id
_entity.type
_entity.pdbx_description
1 polymer ?
#
loop_
_entity_poly.entity_id
_entity_poly.type
_entity_poly.pdbx_seq_one_letter_code
_entity_poly.pdbx_strand_id
1 'polypeptide(L)'
;MFVFKYILILLSIILFSVNSYAKETKYSCKPKSAAAVRSNGIQVFKITGDEKPVQITIQDGKGTESGYFLVNKSKYEILDLGTGKAYAFDRNEPWTHIQDIFFLDNNVLSFVLAANAAITRYMCNQSK
;
A
#
# COMPACT_ATOMS: atom_id res chain seq x y z
N MET A 1 -9.60 -38.04 -35.15
CA MET A 1 -8.31 -37.49 -34.67
C MET A 1 -8.24 -35.95 -34.62
N PHE A 2 -9.25 -35.21 -35.09
CA PHE A 2 -9.29 -33.74 -35.00
C PHE A 2 -9.87 -33.24 -33.67
N VAL A 3 -10.97 -33.83 -33.19
CA VAL A 3 -11.66 -33.41 -31.94
C VAL A 3 -10.75 -33.49 -30.71
N PHE A 4 -9.92 -34.52 -30.62
CA PHE A 4 -8.97 -34.70 -29.50
C PHE A 4 -7.89 -33.60 -29.46
N LYS A 5 -7.47 -33.09 -30.62
CA LYS A 5 -6.51 -31.97 -30.72
C LYS A 5 -7.12 -30.67 -30.19
N TYR A 6 -8.37 -30.38 -30.53
CA TYR A 6 -9.06 -29.19 -30.04
C TYR A 6 -9.30 -29.24 -28.53
N ILE A 7 -9.62 -30.42 -27.98
CA ILE A 7 -9.76 -30.63 -26.54
C ILE A 7 -8.42 -30.36 -25.82
N LEU A 8 -7.30 -30.87 -26.34
CA LEU A 8 -5.97 -30.59 -25.75
C LEU A 8 -5.60 -29.11 -25.81
N ILE A 9 -5.90 -28.43 -26.92
CA ILE A 9 -5.66 -27.00 -27.07
C ILE A 9 -6.50 -26.21 -26.07
N LEU A 10 -7.79 -26.52 -25.95
CA LEU A 10 -8.68 -25.88 -24.99
C LEU A 10 -8.20 -26.12 -23.55
N LEU A 11 -7.80 -27.35 -23.22
CA LEU A 11 -7.25 -27.68 -21.90
C LEU A 11 -5.97 -26.91 -21.61
N SER A 12 -5.09 -26.75 -22.61
CA SER A 12 -3.85 -25.98 -22.47
C SER A 12 -4.12 -24.50 -22.19
N ILE A 13 -5.10 -23.89 -22.87
CA ILE A 13 -5.49 -22.48 -22.65
C ILE A 13 -6.06 -22.28 -21.23
N ILE A 14 -6.84 -23.24 -20.73
CA ILE A 14 -7.37 -23.22 -19.36
C ILE A 14 -6.26 -23.45 -18.32
N LEU A 15 -5.25 -24.27 -18.63
CA LEU A 15 -4.08 -24.50 -17.77
C LEU A 15 -3.08 -23.34 -17.77
N PHE A 16 -3.05 -22.51 -18.82
CA PHE A 16 -2.24 -21.28 -18.84
C PHE A 16 -2.93 -20.07 -18.22
N SER A 17 -4.25 -20.13 -17.98
CA SER A 17 -5.00 -19.03 -17.36
C SER A 17 -5.05 -19.08 -15.83
N VAL A 18 -4.47 -20.12 -15.20
CA VAL A 18 -4.36 -20.18 -13.75
C VAL A 18 -3.27 -19.25 -13.24
N ASN A 19 -3.76 -18.13 -12.67
CA ASN A 19 -3.27 -17.54 -11.43
C ASN A 19 -2.06 -16.61 -11.49
N SER A 20 -2.20 -15.49 -12.22
CA SER A 20 -1.59 -14.24 -11.75
C SER A 20 -2.34 -13.75 -10.51
N TYR A 21 -2.11 -14.38 -9.35
CA TYR A 21 -2.58 -13.81 -8.08
C TYR A 21 -1.78 -12.55 -7.80
N ALA A 22 -2.49 -11.47 -7.47
CA ALA A 22 -1.86 -10.28 -6.94
C ALA A 22 -1.05 -10.65 -5.70
N LYS A 23 0.23 -10.30 -5.69
CA LYS A 23 1.10 -10.57 -4.55
C LYS A 23 0.65 -9.66 -3.40
N GLU A 24 0.40 -10.27 -2.25
CA GLU A 24 0.15 -9.55 -1.01
C GLU A 24 1.40 -9.58 -0.15
N THR A 25 1.82 -8.41 0.34
CA THR A 25 2.94 -8.28 1.26
C THR A 25 2.51 -7.50 2.50
N LYS A 26 2.76 -8.06 3.68
CA LYS A 26 2.37 -7.47 4.95
C LYS A 26 3.56 -6.76 5.60
N TYR A 27 3.27 -5.67 6.29
CA TYR A 27 4.23 -4.81 6.93
C TYR A 27 3.73 -4.38 8.32
N SER A 28 4.63 -4.36 9.29
CA SER A 28 4.38 -3.73 10.58
C SER A 28 5.09 -2.38 10.63
N CYS A 29 4.29 -1.32 10.74
CA CYS A 29 4.72 0.05 10.60
C CYS A 29 4.71 0.78 11.95
N LYS A 30 5.84 1.36 12.34
CA LYS A 30 5.91 2.24 13.51
C LYS A 30 6.02 3.70 13.07
N PRO A 31 5.32 4.62 13.74
CA PRO A 31 5.54 6.04 13.49
C PRO A 31 6.98 6.39 13.87
N LYS A 32 7.57 7.36 13.18
CA LYS A 32 8.91 7.90 13.50
C LYS A 32 8.91 9.39 13.73
N SER A 33 8.03 10.10 13.05
CA SER A 33 7.79 11.52 13.26
C SER A 33 6.35 11.84 12.96
N ALA A 34 5.79 12.79 13.69
CA ALA A 34 4.46 13.31 13.44
C ALA A 34 4.44 14.81 13.69
N ALA A 35 3.62 15.52 12.91
CA ALA A 35 3.36 16.93 13.09
C ALA A 35 1.89 17.23 12.79
N ALA A 36 1.35 18.28 13.41
CA ALA A 36 0.02 18.76 13.10
C ALA A 36 -0.07 20.28 13.16
N VAL A 37 -0.88 20.86 12.29
CA VAL A 37 -1.27 22.27 12.37
C VAL A 37 -2.41 22.42 13.37
N ARG A 38 -2.27 23.40 14.26
CA ARG A 38 -3.24 23.79 15.29
C ARG A 38 -3.44 25.31 15.24
N SER A 39 -4.43 25.81 15.98
CA SER A 39 -4.71 27.26 16.05
C SER A 39 -3.52 28.09 16.54
N ASN A 40 -2.61 27.49 17.31
CA ASN A 40 -1.41 28.14 17.84
C ASN A 40 -0.12 27.81 17.04
N GLY A 41 -0.23 27.27 15.83
CA GLY A 41 0.90 26.97 14.95
C GLY A 41 1.13 25.48 14.69
N ILE A 42 2.34 25.13 14.26
CA ILE A 42 2.74 23.75 13.95
C ILE A 42 3.26 23.09 15.23
N GLN A 43 2.66 21.96 15.59
CA GLN A 43 3.09 21.12 16.71
C GLN A 43 3.78 19.87 16.18
N VAL A 44 5.01 19.62 16.62
CA VAL A 44 5.75 18.39 16.32
C VAL A 44 5.67 17.46 17.52
N PHE A 45 5.27 16.21 17.31
CA PHE A 45 5.10 15.24 18.38
C PHE A 45 6.36 14.40 18.55
N LYS A 46 6.79 14.22 19.80
CA LYS A 46 7.85 13.28 20.14
C LYS A 46 7.27 11.86 20.12
N ILE A 47 7.80 11.04 19.22
CA ILE A 47 7.47 9.62 19.15
C ILE A 47 8.34 8.88 20.18
N THR A 48 7.73 8.17 21.12
CA THR A 48 8.46 7.50 22.22
C THR A 48 8.87 6.07 21.88
N GLY A 49 8.22 5.46 20.88
CA GLY A 49 8.40 4.06 20.50
C GLY A 49 7.36 3.12 21.11
N ASP A 50 6.52 3.63 22.01
CA ASP A 50 5.42 2.90 22.66
C ASP A 50 4.11 2.98 21.85
N GLU A 51 4.10 3.76 20.75
CA GLU A 51 2.96 3.87 19.87
C GLU A 51 2.63 2.52 19.23
N LYS A 52 1.33 2.21 19.17
CA LYS A 52 0.85 0.97 18.56
C LYS A 52 1.25 0.94 17.08
N PRO A 53 1.87 -0.16 16.59
CA PRO A 53 2.19 -0.28 15.19
C PRO A 53 0.92 -0.38 14.36
N VAL A 54 0.97 0.18 13.17
CA VAL A 54 -0.07 0.04 12.15
C VAL A 54 0.28 -1.14 11.26
N GLN A 55 -0.69 -1.98 10.95
CA GLN A 55 -0.48 -3.09 10.03
C GLN A 55 -0.88 -2.65 8.63
N ILE A 56 0.01 -2.87 7.68
CA ILE A 56 -0.21 -2.54 6.28
C ILE A 56 -0.08 -3.78 5.44
N THR A 57 -1.06 -4.00 4.57
CA THR A 57 -0.93 -4.94 3.46
C THR A 57 -0.83 -4.15 2.18
N ILE A 58 0.25 -4.36 1.43
CA ILE A 58 0.35 -3.90 0.04
C ILE A 58 -0.10 -5.07 -0.83
N GLN A 59 -1.10 -4.82 -1.67
CA GLN A 59 -1.49 -5.76 -2.71
C GLN A 59 -1.16 -5.15 -4.08
N ASP A 60 -0.40 -5.89 -4.87
CA ASP A 60 -0.09 -5.51 -6.25
C ASP A 60 -1.36 -5.48 -7.10
N GLY A 61 -1.37 -4.64 -8.14
CA GLY A 61 -2.49 -4.59 -9.08
C GLY A 61 -2.73 -5.93 -9.79
N LYS A 62 -3.98 -6.24 -10.12
CA LYS A 62 -4.35 -7.45 -10.89
C LYS A 62 -5.00 -7.06 -12.20
N GLY A 63 -4.36 -7.40 -13.32
CA GLY A 63 -4.86 -7.04 -14.65
C GLY A 63 -4.91 -5.52 -14.84
N THR A 64 -6.10 -4.95 -14.95
CA THR A 64 -6.34 -3.49 -15.05
C THR A 64 -6.60 -2.83 -13.70
N GLU A 65 -6.64 -3.58 -12.60
CA GLU A 65 -6.88 -3.02 -11.27
C GLU A 65 -5.60 -2.41 -10.68
N SER A 66 -5.73 -1.21 -10.12
CA SER A 66 -4.67 -0.54 -9.35
C SER A 66 -4.31 -1.36 -8.11
N GLY A 67 -3.02 -1.34 -7.72
CA GLY A 67 -2.61 -1.84 -6.41
C GLY A 67 -3.22 -1.02 -5.28
N TYR A 68 -3.16 -1.52 -4.05
CA TYR A 68 -3.68 -0.79 -2.90
C TYR A 68 -2.90 -1.03 -1.61
N PHE A 69 -2.97 -0.04 -0.72
CA PHE A 69 -2.58 -0.13 0.68
C PHE A 69 -3.82 -0.42 1.52
N LEU A 70 -3.82 -1.54 2.23
CA LEU A 70 -4.78 -1.80 3.28
C LEU A 70 -4.13 -1.39 4.61
N VAL A 71 -4.61 -0.30 5.20
CA VAL A 71 -4.11 0.20 6.49
C VAL A 71 -5.16 -0.12 7.54
N ASN A 72 -4.90 -1.15 8.35
CA ASN A 72 -5.90 -1.77 9.22
C ASN A 72 -7.18 -2.20 8.46
N LYS A 73 -8.22 -1.34 8.43
CA LYS A 73 -9.51 -1.58 7.75
C LYS A 73 -9.81 -0.61 6.60
N SER A 74 -9.00 0.43 6.43
CA SER A 74 -9.18 1.43 5.37
C SER A 74 -8.37 1.03 4.13
N LYS A 75 -8.93 1.25 2.95
CA LYS A 75 -8.34 0.83 1.67
C LYS A 75 -7.96 2.07 0.86
N TYR A 76 -6.66 2.21 0.60
CA TYR A 76 -6.10 3.31 -0.16
C TYR A 76 -5.64 2.80 -1.53
N GLU A 77 -6.27 3.29 -2.59
CA GLU A 77 -5.93 2.93 -3.96
C GLU A 77 -4.62 3.63 -4.36
N ILE A 78 -3.63 2.86 -4.85
CA ILE A 78 -2.35 3.40 -5.32
C ILE A 78 -2.54 4.06 -6.67
N LEU A 79 -2.09 5.30 -6.76
CA LEU A 79 -2.06 6.06 -7.98
C LEU A 79 -0.62 6.52 -8.21
N ASP A 80 -0.06 6.09 -9.34
CA ASP A 80 1.25 6.55 -9.81
C ASP A 80 1.02 7.62 -10.89
N LEU A 81 1.49 8.84 -10.64
CA LEU A 81 1.43 9.94 -11.61
C LEU A 81 2.62 9.94 -12.58
N GLY A 82 3.47 8.91 -12.58
CA GLY A 82 4.65 8.83 -13.43
C GLY A 82 5.78 9.79 -13.04
N THR A 83 5.71 10.34 -11.83
CA THR A 83 6.70 11.30 -11.28
C THR A 83 7.72 10.64 -10.36
N GLY A 84 7.70 9.31 -10.24
CA GLY A 84 8.50 8.54 -9.29
C GLY A 84 8.00 8.65 -7.83
N LYS A 85 6.91 9.38 -7.59
CA LYS A 85 6.25 9.49 -6.29
C LYS A 85 4.82 8.94 -6.39
N ALA A 86 4.59 7.81 -5.75
CA ALA A 86 3.26 7.24 -5.61
C ALA A 86 2.52 7.89 -4.43
N TYR A 87 1.21 8.02 -4.57
CA TYR A 87 0.28 8.34 -3.50
C TYR A 87 -0.82 7.28 -3.47
N ALA A 88 -1.47 7.14 -2.32
CA ALA A 88 -2.63 6.29 -2.20
C ALA A 88 -3.75 7.02 -1.46
N PHE A 89 -4.98 6.81 -1.89
CA PHE A 89 -6.15 7.56 -1.41
C PHE A 89 -7.32 6.65 -1.07
N ASP A 90 -7.98 6.91 0.06
CA ASP A 90 -9.25 6.26 0.40
C ASP A 90 -10.41 7.11 -0.12
N ARG A 91 -11.17 6.57 -1.07
CA ARG A 91 -12.30 7.28 -1.69
C ARG A 91 -13.41 7.61 -0.69
N ASN A 92 -13.52 6.87 0.41
CA ASN A 92 -14.52 7.09 1.45
C ASN A 92 -14.05 8.10 2.50
N GLU A 93 -12.73 8.26 2.67
CA GLU A 93 -12.12 9.12 3.68
C GLU A 93 -11.16 10.12 2.99
N PRO A 94 -11.68 11.09 2.21
CA PRO A 94 -10.87 11.98 1.38
C PRO A 94 -9.94 12.91 2.17
N TRP A 95 -10.20 13.09 3.46
CA TRP A 95 -9.33 13.81 4.39
C TRP A 95 -8.12 12.98 4.85
N THR A 96 -7.99 11.74 4.39
CA THR A 96 -6.85 10.84 4.64
C THR A 96 -6.18 10.42 3.34
N HIS A 97 -4.86 10.46 3.29
CA HIS A 97 -4.09 9.99 2.14
C HIS A 97 -2.69 9.57 2.54
N ILE A 98 -2.13 8.65 1.76
CA ILE A 98 -0.76 8.18 1.87
C ILE A 98 0.04 8.82 0.75
N GLN A 99 1.22 9.33 1.06
CA GLN A 99 2.11 9.95 0.09
C GLN A 99 3.56 9.62 0.40
N ASP A 100 4.45 9.94 -0.56
CA ASP A 100 5.89 9.76 -0.41
C ASP A 100 6.24 8.31 -0.04
N ILE A 101 5.66 7.38 -0.81
CA ILE A 101 5.77 5.94 -0.64
C ILE A 101 7.02 5.47 -1.36
N PHE A 102 8.01 4.93 -0.63
CA PHE A 102 9.23 4.38 -1.21
C PHE A 102 9.89 3.36 -0.28
N PHE A 103 10.78 2.55 -0.84
CA PHE A 103 11.68 1.69 -0.07
C PHE A 103 13.02 2.38 0.15
N LEU A 104 13.55 2.23 1.36
CA LEU A 104 14.94 2.57 1.68
C LEU A 104 15.87 1.45 1.22
N ASP A 105 17.18 1.76 1.15
CA ASP A 105 18.22 0.82 0.69
C ASP A 105 18.26 -0.51 1.46
N ASN A 106 17.72 -0.54 2.69
CA ASN A 106 17.62 -1.72 3.53
C ASN A 106 16.26 -2.45 3.44
N ASN A 107 15.48 -2.22 2.38
CA ASN A 107 14.13 -2.76 2.17
C ASN A 107 13.09 -2.36 3.22
N VAL A 108 13.36 -1.33 4.03
CA VAL A 108 12.35 -0.74 4.91
C VAL A 108 11.43 0.14 4.08
N LEU A 109 10.13 -0.16 4.12
CA LEU A 109 9.10 0.67 3.50
C LEU A 109 8.93 1.95 4.32
N SER A 110 8.94 3.10 3.66
CA SER A 110 8.58 4.39 4.26
C SER A 110 7.41 5.01 3.50
N PHE A 111 6.52 5.64 4.25
CA PHE A 111 5.46 6.48 3.69
C PHE A 111 5.04 7.53 4.73
N VAL A 112 4.32 8.54 4.26
CA VAL A 112 3.64 9.52 5.10
C VAL A 112 2.13 9.30 5.01
N LEU A 113 1.48 9.12 6.16
CA LEU A 113 0.02 9.20 6.27
C LEU A 113 -0.34 10.62 6.69
N ALA A 114 -1.10 11.30 5.85
CA ALA A 114 -1.75 12.55 6.17
C ALA A 114 -3.20 12.27 6.55
N ALA A 115 -3.65 12.85 7.66
CA ALA A 115 -5.03 12.78 8.11
C ALA A 115 -5.42 14.14 8.69
N ASN A 116 -6.41 14.80 8.07
CA ASN A 116 -6.81 16.16 8.40
C ASN A 116 -5.59 17.12 8.37
N ALA A 117 -5.37 17.86 9.46
CA ALA A 117 -4.26 18.78 9.64
C ALA A 117 -3.00 18.11 10.22
N ALA A 118 -2.91 16.78 10.23
CA ALA A 118 -1.80 16.02 10.79
C ALA A 118 -1.10 15.16 9.73
N ILE A 119 0.20 15.01 9.87
CA ILE A 119 1.05 14.13 9.06
C ILE A 119 1.87 13.23 9.98
N THR A 120 2.06 11.98 9.60
CA THR A 120 2.90 11.03 10.33
C THR A 120 3.73 10.21 9.34
N ARG A 121 5.05 10.19 9.52
CA ARG A 121 5.93 9.28 8.76
C ARG A 121 6.03 7.96 9.48
N TYR A 122 5.85 6.89 8.72
CA TYR A 122 6.01 5.53 9.16
C TYR A 122 7.24 4.89 8.54
N MET A 123 7.83 3.97 9.30
CA MET A 123 8.86 3.06 8.84
C MET A 123 8.37 1.65 9.12
N CYS A 124 8.42 0.79 8.11
CA CYS A 124 7.85 -0.53 8.20
C CYS A 124 8.84 -1.62 7.85
N ASN A 125 8.81 -2.65 8.67
CA ASN A 125 9.48 -3.89 8.38
C ASN A 125 8.46 -4.85 7.80
N GLN A 126 8.86 -5.57 6.75
CA GLN A 126 8.04 -6.65 6.22
C GLN A 126 7.78 -7.68 7.31
N SER A 127 6.51 -7.98 7.53
CA SER A 127 6.08 -9.07 8.40
C SER A 127 6.39 -10.39 7.69
N LYS A 128 7.00 -11.34 8.41
CA LYS A 128 7.22 -12.70 7.92
C LYS A 128 5.90 -13.45 7.75
#